data_AF-A0A949Z005-F1
#
_entry.id   AF-A0A949Z005-F1
#
_cell.length_a   1.000
_cell.length_b   1.000
_cell.length_c   1.000
_cell.angle_alpha   90.00
_cell.angle_beta   90.00
_cell.angle_gamma   90.00
#
_symmetry.space_group_name_H-M   'P 1'
#
loop_
_entity.id
_entity.type
_entity.pdbx_description
1 polymer ?
#
loop_
_entity_poly.entity_id
_entity_poly.type
_entity_poly.pdbx_seq_one_letter_code
_entity_poly.pdbx_strand_id
1 'polypeptide(L)'
;MTRILLPTRFGRWSLGVALAVLPLALGACAAAALPALPGIAATAMQSAGAAAGYAGIQMGEKNADRHTPGALEDQQERCDSLVGAPPQVEEVRKNQQDVIEARQWRLVNPENPRWMVVPSKTGPADAWEPKPRINKLKFSPPLIDQLDYSKTQFIAYAPNNLDSVDNSRAMTSITEAFGEPAGTFQWHGTTYGYTLVPRLPCFPIEK
;
A
#
# COMPACT_ATOMS: atom_id res chain seq x y z
N MET A 1 18.19 6.42 57.69
CA MET A 1 17.85 5.01 57.96
C MET A 1 16.34 4.87 58.01
N THR A 2 15.68 4.40 56.94
CA THR A 2 14.42 3.61 57.01
C THR A 2 14.28 2.88 55.68
N ARG A 3 14.46 1.56 55.69
CA ARG A 3 14.13 0.65 54.59
C ARG A 3 12.66 0.28 54.72
N ILE A 4 11.89 0.34 53.63
CA ILE A 4 10.61 -0.36 53.52
C ILE A 4 10.70 -1.29 52.32
N LEU A 5 10.83 -2.57 52.62
CA LEU A 5 10.66 -3.70 51.72
C LEU A 5 9.17 -4.06 51.73
N LEU A 6 8.58 -4.31 50.57
CA LEU A 6 7.39 -5.15 50.46
C LEU A 6 7.46 -6.02 49.20
N PRO A 7 7.09 -7.31 49.27
CA PRO A 7 7.41 -8.30 48.26
C PRO A 7 6.18 -8.77 47.45
N THR A 8 6.48 -9.51 46.38
CA THR A 8 5.69 -10.63 45.80
C THR A 8 4.33 -10.34 45.16
N ARG A 9 4.23 -10.65 43.85
CA ARG A 9 3.31 -11.69 43.37
C ARG A 9 3.78 -12.27 42.03
N PHE A 10 4.16 -13.54 42.08
CA PHE A 10 4.41 -14.43 40.94
C PHE A 10 3.08 -14.68 40.21
N GLY A 11 2.98 -14.23 38.96
CA GLY A 11 1.91 -14.57 38.03
C GLY A 11 2.42 -15.55 36.98
N ARG A 12 2.53 -16.82 37.35
CA ARG A 12 2.92 -17.95 36.50
C ARG A 12 1.73 -18.29 35.59
N TRP A 13 1.73 -17.83 34.34
CA TRP A 13 0.72 -18.23 33.34
C TRP A 13 1.32 -19.27 32.41
N SER A 14 0.68 -20.43 32.44
CA SER A 14 1.06 -21.68 31.79
C SER A 14 1.07 -21.55 30.26
N LEU A 15 2.16 -22.01 29.66
CA LEU A 15 2.27 -22.35 28.26
C LEU A 15 1.30 -23.49 27.93
N GLY A 16 0.25 -23.19 27.18
CA GLY A 16 -0.58 -24.19 26.50
C GLY A 16 -0.07 -24.39 25.09
N VAL A 17 0.68 -25.47 24.87
CA VAL A 17 1.09 -25.97 23.55
C VAL A 17 -0.13 -26.63 22.92
N ALA A 18 -0.72 -26.02 21.89
CA ALA A 18 -1.68 -26.68 21.01
C ALA A 18 -0.98 -26.99 19.67
N LEU A 19 -0.47 -28.21 19.59
CA LEU A 19 0.04 -28.83 18.37
C LEU A 19 -1.17 -29.17 17.48
N ALA A 20 -1.45 -28.36 16.45
CA ALA A 20 -2.41 -28.71 15.41
C ALA A 20 -1.64 -29.16 14.16
N VAL A 21 -1.58 -30.48 13.97
CA VAL A 21 -1.08 -31.14 12.77
C VAL A 21 -2.10 -30.91 11.65
N LEU A 22 -1.73 -30.14 10.62
CA LEU A 22 -2.54 -29.99 9.40
C LEU A 22 -1.96 -30.88 8.29
N PRO A 23 -2.76 -31.78 7.69
CA PRO A 23 -2.28 -32.70 6.66
C PRO A 23 -2.00 -31.98 5.32
N LEU A 24 -0.84 -32.32 4.75
CA LEU A 24 -0.43 -32.02 3.38
C LEU A 24 -1.34 -32.74 2.38
N ALA A 25 -2.24 -32.01 1.73
CA ALA A 25 -2.93 -32.51 0.54
C ALA A 25 -2.08 -32.20 -0.70
N LEU A 26 -1.37 -33.23 -1.18
CA LEU A 26 -0.70 -33.27 -2.48
C LEU A 26 -1.77 -33.35 -3.59
N GLY A 27 -2.12 -32.20 -4.17
CA GLY A 27 -2.90 -32.13 -5.40
C GLY A 27 -1.99 -32.16 -6.62
N ALA A 28 -1.73 -33.36 -7.14
CA ALA A 28 -1.11 -33.57 -8.45
C ALA A 28 -2.13 -33.19 -9.55
N CYS A 29 -1.88 -32.10 -10.28
CA CYS A 29 -2.62 -31.81 -11.50
C CYS A 29 -1.83 -32.36 -12.70
N ALA A 30 -2.49 -33.22 -13.46
CA ALA A 30 -1.93 -34.04 -14.51
C ALA A 30 -1.30 -33.21 -15.65
N ALA A 31 -0.10 -33.61 -16.05
CA ALA A 31 0.52 -33.20 -17.29
C ALA A 31 -0.25 -33.83 -18.46
N ALA A 32 -0.91 -33.00 -19.26
CA ALA A 32 -1.43 -33.41 -20.56
C ALA A 32 -0.24 -33.60 -21.52
N ALA A 33 -0.02 -34.85 -21.93
CA ALA A 33 0.89 -35.22 -23.00
C ALA A 33 0.26 -34.90 -24.35
N LEU A 34 0.88 -34.00 -25.12
CA LEU A 34 0.60 -33.82 -26.55
C LEU A 34 1.55 -34.73 -27.35
N PRO A 35 1.06 -35.52 -28.32
CA PRO A 35 1.93 -36.29 -29.21
C PRO A 35 2.71 -35.35 -30.14
N ALA A 36 4.01 -35.65 -30.27
CA ALA A 36 4.97 -34.94 -31.08
C ALA A 36 4.64 -34.99 -32.58
N LEU A 37 4.65 -33.82 -33.23
CA LEU A 37 4.78 -33.66 -34.68
C LEU A 37 6.27 -33.43 -35.02
N PRO A 38 6.83 -34.12 -36.04
CA PRO A 38 8.20 -33.85 -36.48
C PRO A 38 8.24 -32.74 -37.55
N GLY A 39 9.16 -31.79 -37.36
CA GLY A 39 9.54 -30.70 -38.29
C GLY A 39 8.57 -29.52 -38.21
N ILE A 40 8.97 -28.27 -37.94
CA ILE A 40 10.03 -27.46 -38.56
C ILE A 40 10.44 -26.36 -37.55
N ALA A 41 11.67 -25.89 -37.64
CA ALA A 41 12.36 -24.94 -36.75
C ALA A 41 11.61 -23.63 -36.40
N ALA A 42 11.70 -23.21 -35.14
CA ALA A 42 12.13 -21.86 -34.72
C ALA A 42 12.19 -21.75 -33.19
N THR A 43 13.33 -21.30 -32.69
CA THR A 43 13.58 -20.87 -31.31
C THR A 43 12.70 -19.67 -30.94
N ALA A 44 11.91 -19.76 -29.87
CA ALA A 44 11.52 -18.59 -29.09
C ALA A 44 11.27 -19.00 -27.63
N MET A 45 12.12 -18.43 -26.79
CA MET A 45 12.23 -18.64 -25.36
C MET A 45 11.09 -17.91 -24.64
N GLN A 46 10.51 -18.62 -23.68
CA GLN A 46 9.75 -18.19 -22.50
C GLN A 46 9.69 -16.68 -22.22
N SER A 47 8.46 -16.15 -22.19
CA SER A 47 7.99 -15.31 -21.09
C SER A 47 6.45 -15.24 -21.13
N ALA A 48 5.79 -16.20 -20.48
CA ALA A 48 4.42 -16.01 -20.02
C ALA A 48 4.46 -15.05 -18.81
N GLY A 49 4.80 -13.79 -19.08
CA GLY A 49 4.51 -12.70 -18.16
C GLY A 49 3.01 -12.49 -18.19
N ALA A 50 2.34 -12.76 -17.06
CA ALA A 50 1.02 -12.22 -16.81
C ALA A 50 1.16 -10.69 -16.71
N ALA A 51 1.22 -10.02 -17.86
CA ALA A 51 0.88 -8.62 -17.95
C ALA A 51 -0.63 -8.56 -17.68
N ALA A 52 -0.99 -8.16 -16.47
CA ALA A 52 -2.31 -7.60 -16.24
C ALA A 52 -2.42 -6.37 -17.14
N GLY A 53 -2.91 -6.59 -18.35
CA GLY A 53 -3.28 -5.53 -19.26
C GLY A 53 -4.42 -4.77 -18.60
N TYR A 54 -4.14 -3.54 -18.20
CA TYR A 54 -5.18 -2.54 -18.00
C TYR A 54 -5.81 -2.32 -19.39
N ALA A 55 -6.79 -3.15 -19.72
CA ALA A 55 -7.65 -2.92 -20.85
C ALA A 55 -8.45 -1.66 -20.54
N GLY A 56 -8.07 -0.56 -21.19
CA GLY A 56 -8.77 0.71 -21.11
C GLY A 56 -10.25 0.50 -21.41
N ILE A 57 -11.09 0.86 -20.45
CA ILE A 57 -12.53 0.96 -20.64
C ILE A 57 -12.73 2.10 -21.66
N GLN A 58 -13.04 1.76 -22.91
CA GLN A 58 -13.58 2.72 -23.86
C GLN A 58 -14.97 3.11 -23.38
N MET A 59 -15.06 4.18 -22.60
CA MET A 59 -16.34 4.83 -22.31
C MET A 59 -16.83 5.53 -23.57
N GLY A 60 -18.08 5.22 -23.93
CA GLY A 60 -18.71 5.68 -25.16
C GLY A 60 -18.78 7.19 -25.29
N GLU A 61 -18.51 7.67 -26.50
CA GLU A 61 -18.79 9.03 -26.96
C GLU A 61 -20.29 9.32 -26.83
N LYS A 62 -20.66 10.04 -25.77
CA LYS A 62 -21.87 10.87 -25.77
C LYS A 62 -21.41 12.32 -25.81
N ASN A 63 -21.82 13.00 -26.87
CA ASN A 63 -21.64 14.43 -27.11
C ASN A 63 -21.69 15.24 -25.81
N ALA A 64 -20.54 15.75 -25.39
CA ALA A 64 -20.44 16.73 -24.30
C ALA A 64 -19.71 17.95 -24.85
N ASP A 65 -20.32 19.11 -24.64
CA ASP A 65 -19.69 20.41 -24.80
C ASP A 65 -18.24 20.36 -24.28
N ARG A 66 -17.28 20.68 -25.16
CA ARG A 66 -15.86 20.77 -24.79
C ARG A 66 -15.64 22.00 -23.92
N HIS A 67 -16.07 21.92 -22.67
CA HIS A 67 -15.35 22.61 -21.60
C HIS A 67 -13.98 21.93 -21.57
N THR A 68 -12.95 22.61 -22.05
CA THR A 68 -11.57 22.14 -21.88
C THR A 68 -11.19 22.64 -20.51
N PRO A 69 -11.16 21.79 -19.47
CA PRO A 69 -10.86 22.26 -18.14
C PRO A 69 -9.48 22.92 -18.15
N GLY A 70 -9.37 24.07 -17.50
CA GLY A 70 -8.07 24.69 -17.30
C GLY A 70 -7.22 23.84 -16.34
N ALA A 71 -5.89 23.94 -16.39
CA ALA A 71 -5.00 23.22 -15.47
C ALA A 71 -5.29 23.46 -13.97
N LEU A 72 -5.97 24.56 -13.63
CA LEU A 72 -6.43 24.88 -12.28
C LEU A 72 -7.73 24.14 -11.90
N GLU A 73 -8.66 23.96 -12.85
CA GLU A 73 -9.88 23.18 -12.64
C GLU A 73 -9.52 21.69 -12.45
N ASP A 74 -8.61 21.17 -13.28
CA ASP A 74 -8.05 19.82 -13.11
C ASP A 74 -7.40 19.63 -11.74
N GLN A 75 -6.73 20.66 -11.21
CA GLN A 75 -6.09 20.58 -9.89
C GLN A 75 -7.13 20.56 -8.77
N GLN A 76 -8.18 21.38 -8.86
CA GLN A 76 -9.23 21.42 -7.86
C GLN A 76 -10.00 20.10 -7.83
N GLU A 77 -10.37 19.55 -8.98
CA GLU A 77 -11.08 18.27 -9.08
C GLU A 77 -10.29 17.11 -8.46
N ARG A 78 -8.96 17.05 -8.70
CA ARG A 78 -8.07 16.06 -8.06
C ARG A 78 -8.06 16.18 -6.54
N CYS A 79 -8.07 17.42 -6.04
CA CYS A 79 -8.08 17.67 -4.60
C CYS A 79 -9.44 17.36 -3.97
N ASP A 80 -10.53 17.63 -4.66
CA ASP A 80 -11.88 17.29 -4.20
C ASP A 80 -12.10 15.76 -4.20
N SER A 81 -11.60 15.06 -5.22
CA SER A 81 -11.55 13.58 -5.29
C SER A 81 -10.84 13.01 -4.06
N LEU A 82 -9.71 13.60 -3.67
CA LEU A 82 -8.93 13.19 -2.50
C LEU A 82 -9.67 13.38 -1.17
N VAL A 83 -10.51 14.42 -1.03
CA VAL A 83 -11.36 14.62 0.15
C VAL A 83 -12.50 13.61 0.20
N GLY A 84 -13.06 13.26 -0.96
CA GLY A 84 -14.17 12.32 -1.06
C GLY A 84 -13.80 10.88 -0.73
N ALA A 85 -12.58 10.45 -1.07
CA ALA A 85 -12.09 9.10 -0.81
C ALA A 85 -10.60 9.09 -0.43
N PRO A 86 -10.24 9.57 0.78
CA PRO A 86 -8.85 9.69 1.18
C PRO A 86 -8.19 8.30 1.29
N PRO A 87 -7.06 8.05 0.59
CA PRO A 87 -6.34 6.79 0.71
C PRO A 87 -5.62 6.69 2.06
N GLN A 88 -5.09 5.52 2.36
CA GLN A 88 -4.15 5.38 3.48
C GLN A 88 -2.82 6.01 3.07
N VAL A 89 -2.24 6.82 3.97
CA VAL A 89 -0.95 7.47 3.73
C VAL A 89 -0.01 7.20 4.89
N GLU A 90 1.20 6.74 4.58
CA GLU A 90 2.29 6.65 5.55
C GLU A 90 3.46 7.47 5.04
N GLU A 91 4.13 8.16 5.96
CA GLU A 91 5.42 8.76 5.70
C GLU A 91 6.48 7.77 6.14
N VAL A 92 7.39 7.44 5.22
CA VAL A 92 8.37 6.38 5.36
C VAL A 92 9.78 6.95 5.19
N ARG A 93 10.71 6.41 5.97
CA ARG A 93 12.13 6.67 5.83
C ARG A 93 12.94 5.43 6.15
N LYS A 94 14.17 5.41 5.66
CA LYS A 94 15.16 4.39 5.97
C LYS A 94 16.14 4.94 7.01
N ASN A 95 16.36 4.23 8.11
CA ASN A 95 17.40 4.60 9.06
C ASN A 95 18.77 4.02 8.67
N GLN A 96 19.81 4.33 9.46
CA GLN A 96 21.19 3.89 9.17
C GLN A 96 21.40 2.37 9.22
N GLN A 97 20.43 1.62 9.75
CA GLN A 97 20.46 0.16 9.91
C GLN A 97 19.54 -0.54 8.90
N ASP A 98 19.16 0.12 7.81
CA ASP A 98 18.24 -0.37 6.78
C ASP A 98 16.85 -0.75 7.32
N VAL A 99 16.47 -0.25 8.48
CA VAL A 99 15.13 -0.45 9.04
C VAL A 99 14.22 0.65 8.51
N ILE A 100 13.06 0.25 7.98
CA ILE A 100 12.01 1.19 7.59
C ILE A 100 11.27 1.64 8.84
N GLU A 101 11.28 2.94 9.04
CA GLU A 101 10.46 3.64 10.02
C GLU A 101 9.32 4.31 9.28
N ALA A 102 8.14 4.28 9.88
CA ALA A 102 6.96 4.92 9.30
C ALA A 102 6.12 5.60 10.37
N ARG A 103 5.36 6.59 9.95
CA ARG A 103 4.25 7.15 10.72
C ARG A 103 3.07 7.40 9.81
N GLN A 104 1.87 7.19 10.33
CA GLN A 104 0.64 7.28 9.56
C GLN A 104 0.17 8.73 9.47
N TRP A 105 -0.37 9.09 8.32
CA TRP A 105 -0.99 10.37 8.04
C TRP A 105 -2.46 10.17 7.70
N ARG A 106 -3.28 11.17 8.03
CA ARG A 106 -4.69 11.21 7.65
C ARG A 106 -5.08 12.63 7.24
N LEU A 107 -6.07 12.71 6.36
CA LEU A 107 -6.74 13.97 6.06
C LEU A 107 -7.81 14.22 7.13
N VAL A 108 -7.81 15.43 7.71
CA VAL A 108 -8.78 15.86 8.73
C VAL A 108 -9.50 17.12 8.27
N ASN A 109 -10.59 17.49 8.97
CA ASN A 109 -11.33 18.73 8.77
C ASN A 109 -11.87 18.88 7.33
N PRO A 110 -12.93 18.16 6.92
CA PRO A 110 -13.37 18.13 5.51
C PRO A 110 -13.74 19.50 4.92
N GLU A 111 -14.14 20.48 5.74
CA GLU A 111 -14.44 21.86 5.29
C GLU A 111 -13.17 22.68 5.03
N ASN A 112 -12.04 22.30 5.64
CA ASN A 112 -10.73 22.94 5.47
C ASN A 112 -9.65 21.86 5.58
N PRO A 113 -9.51 21.00 4.56
CA PRO A 113 -8.75 19.76 4.69
C PRO A 113 -7.28 20.00 5.01
N ARG A 114 -6.75 19.23 5.96
CA ARG A 114 -5.34 19.28 6.39
C ARG A 114 -4.78 17.90 6.59
N TRP A 115 -3.51 17.75 6.28
CA TRP A 115 -2.76 16.53 6.58
C TRP A 115 -2.29 16.56 8.03
N MET A 116 -2.61 15.52 8.79
CA MET A 116 -2.21 15.39 10.19
C MET A 116 -1.57 14.02 10.43
N VAL A 117 -0.49 14.00 11.21
CA VAL A 117 0.11 12.77 11.72
C VAL A 117 -0.87 12.10 12.69
N VAL A 118 -1.13 10.81 12.48
CA VAL A 118 -1.90 10.00 13.43
C VAL A 118 -1.01 9.72 14.65
N PRO A 119 -1.43 10.08 15.88
CA PRO A 119 -0.63 9.86 17.06
C PRO A 119 -0.21 8.40 17.24
N SER A 120 1.08 8.19 17.51
CA SER A 120 1.62 6.88 17.88
C SER A 120 0.87 6.31 19.10
N LYS A 121 0.63 5.00 19.10
CA LYS A 121 0.05 4.30 20.27
C LYS A 121 1.06 4.06 21.38
N THR A 122 2.35 4.08 21.04
CA THR A 122 3.44 3.60 21.91
C THR A 122 4.52 4.65 22.20
N GLY A 123 4.33 5.89 21.76
CA GLY A 123 5.31 6.97 21.92
C GLY A 123 4.71 8.36 21.81
N PRO A 124 5.56 9.41 21.67
CA PRO A 124 5.13 10.77 21.35
C PRO A 124 4.21 10.84 20.12
N ALA A 125 3.34 11.85 20.05
CA ALA A 125 2.32 11.94 19.00
C ALA A 125 2.90 11.96 17.57
N ASP A 126 4.10 12.50 17.38
CA ASP A 126 4.79 12.62 16.09
C ASP A 126 5.90 11.58 15.89
N ALA A 127 5.97 10.58 16.77
CA ALA A 127 7.07 9.63 16.82
C ALA A 127 7.15 8.75 15.57
N TRP A 128 8.38 8.52 15.13
CA TRP A 128 8.70 7.51 14.14
C TRP A 128 8.59 6.12 14.75
N GLU A 129 7.75 5.27 14.17
CA GLU A 129 7.62 3.89 14.61
C GLU A 129 8.41 2.97 13.67
N PRO A 130 9.34 2.16 14.21
CA PRO A 130 9.90 1.06 13.45
C PRO A 130 8.76 0.15 12.98
N LYS A 131 8.67 -0.09 11.67
CA LYS A 131 7.71 -1.05 11.10
C LYS A 131 8.46 -2.29 10.62
N PRO A 132 8.99 -3.14 11.50
CA PRO A 132 9.75 -4.33 11.08
C PRO A 132 8.90 -5.33 10.26
N ARG A 133 7.56 -5.16 10.27
CA ARG A 133 6.63 -5.96 9.49
C ARG A 133 6.35 -5.38 8.10
N ILE A 134 6.71 -4.13 7.80
CA ILE A 134 6.51 -3.55 6.46
C ILE A 134 7.33 -4.33 5.42
N ASN A 135 8.54 -4.74 5.77
CA ASN A 135 9.39 -5.61 4.94
C ASN A 135 8.81 -7.03 4.73
N LYS A 136 7.83 -7.43 5.55
CA LYS A 136 7.12 -8.72 5.37
C LYS A 136 5.93 -8.59 4.44
N LEU A 137 5.51 -7.37 4.13
CA LEU A 137 4.54 -7.14 3.08
C LEU A 137 5.27 -7.38 1.75
N LYS A 138 4.66 -8.16 0.87
CA LYS A 138 5.29 -8.60 -0.39
C LYS A 138 5.25 -7.48 -1.43
N PHE A 139 6.03 -6.43 -1.20
CA PHE A 139 6.15 -5.31 -2.12
C PHE A 139 6.77 -5.75 -3.44
N SER A 140 6.18 -5.31 -4.55
CA SER A 140 6.68 -5.50 -5.90
C SER A 140 6.62 -4.16 -6.65
N PRO A 141 7.76 -3.49 -6.94
CA PRO A 141 9.12 -3.88 -6.53
C PRO A 141 9.32 -3.78 -5.01
N PRO A 142 10.37 -4.39 -4.42
CA PRO A 142 10.64 -4.27 -2.98
C PRO A 142 10.72 -2.81 -2.55
N LEU A 143 10.03 -2.45 -1.46
CA LEU A 143 9.95 -1.06 -1.01
C LEU A 143 11.33 -0.50 -0.66
N ILE A 144 12.18 -1.31 -0.01
CA ILE A 144 13.51 -0.91 0.44
C ILE A 144 14.43 -0.44 -0.71
N ASP A 145 14.22 -0.97 -1.92
CA ASP A 145 15.00 -0.65 -3.11
C ASP A 145 14.57 0.66 -3.76
N GLN A 146 13.40 1.19 -3.38
CA GLN A 146 12.83 2.43 -3.90
C GLN A 146 13.04 3.63 -2.97
N LEU A 147 13.46 3.39 -1.72
CA LEU A 147 13.65 4.46 -0.74
C LEU A 147 15.03 5.10 -0.82
N ASP A 148 15.07 6.43 -0.77
CA ASP A 148 16.31 7.21 -0.68
C ASP A 148 16.70 7.40 0.80
N TYR A 149 17.92 7.01 1.19
CA TYR A 149 18.44 7.13 2.57
C TYR A 149 18.45 8.58 3.10
N SER A 150 18.52 9.55 2.21
CA SER A 150 18.65 10.96 2.57
C SER A 150 17.30 11.68 2.73
N LYS A 151 16.19 11.01 2.37
CA LYS A 151 14.89 11.66 2.24
C LYS A 151 13.78 10.86 2.88
N THR A 152 12.84 11.62 3.41
CA THR A 152 11.54 11.09 3.76
C THR A 152 10.63 11.10 2.53
N GLN A 153 9.83 10.05 2.37
CA GLN A 153 8.87 9.91 1.28
C GLN A 153 7.50 9.53 1.84
N PHE A 154 6.46 9.68 1.03
CA PHE A 154 5.10 9.29 1.40
C PHE A 154 4.63 8.16 0.51
N ILE A 155 4.11 7.10 1.11
CA ILE A 155 3.42 6.03 0.42
C ILE A 155 1.91 6.24 0.59
N ALA A 156 1.21 6.40 -0.53
CA ALA A 156 -0.25 6.40 -0.57
C ALA A 156 -0.71 5.04 -1.12
N TYR A 157 -1.64 4.38 -0.44
CA TYR A 157 -2.10 3.05 -0.83
C TYR A 157 -3.58 2.81 -0.54
N ALA A 158 -4.18 1.95 -1.36
CA ALA A 158 -5.56 1.49 -1.24
C ALA A 158 -5.69 0.06 -1.76
N PRO A 159 -6.73 -0.69 -1.35
CA PRO A 159 -7.00 -2.00 -1.93
C PRO A 159 -7.14 -1.90 -3.46
N ASN A 160 -6.49 -2.82 -4.18
CA ASN A 160 -6.52 -2.88 -5.64
C ASN A 160 -7.68 -3.75 -6.18
N ASN A 161 -8.61 -4.16 -5.30
CA ASN A 161 -9.81 -4.88 -5.73
C ASN A 161 -10.90 -3.86 -6.10
N LEU A 162 -11.11 -3.69 -7.40
CA LEU A 162 -12.05 -2.72 -7.95
C LEU A 162 -13.52 -3.16 -7.87
N ASP A 163 -13.78 -4.35 -7.29
CA ASP A 163 -15.14 -4.87 -7.08
C ASP A 163 -15.96 -4.05 -6.06
N SER A 164 -15.28 -3.24 -5.24
CA SER A 164 -15.91 -2.31 -4.30
C SER A 164 -15.81 -0.87 -4.83
N VAL A 165 -16.95 -0.16 -4.83
CA VAL A 165 -17.02 1.26 -5.21
C VAL A 165 -16.07 2.11 -4.38
N ASP A 166 -15.95 1.84 -3.07
CA ASP A 166 -15.07 2.60 -2.18
C ASP A 166 -13.60 2.38 -2.52
N ASN A 167 -13.21 1.14 -2.85
CA ASN A 167 -11.84 0.82 -3.23
C ASN A 167 -11.48 1.40 -4.58
N SER A 168 -12.42 1.35 -5.54
CA SER A 168 -12.25 2.01 -6.84
C SER A 168 -12.07 3.51 -6.68
N ARG A 169 -12.89 4.17 -5.86
CA ARG A 169 -12.76 5.62 -5.60
C ARG A 169 -11.42 5.96 -4.96
N ALA A 170 -11.01 5.21 -3.93
CA ALA A 170 -9.72 5.45 -3.27
C ALA A 170 -8.53 5.26 -4.23
N MET A 171 -8.58 4.26 -5.13
CA MET A 171 -7.52 4.06 -6.12
C MET A 171 -7.50 5.16 -7.19
N THR A 172 -8.68 5.63 -7.62
CA THR A 172 -8.81 6.81 -8.48
C THR A 172 -8.19 8.03 -7.81
N SER A 173 -8.51 8.30 -6.54
CA SER A 173 -7.92 9.41 -5.78
C SER A 173 -6.40 9.32 -5.63
N ILE A 174 -5.83 8.10 -5.49
CA ILE A 174 -4.38 7.91 -5.52
C ILE A 174 -3.82 8.32 -6.88
N THR A 175 -4.38 7.79 -7.96
CA THR A 175 -3.88 8.01 -9.33
C THR A 175 -3.97 9.50 -9.71
N GLU A 176 -5.09 10.14 -9.37
CA GLU A 176 -5.36 11.54 -9.70
C GLU A 176 -4.55 12.52 -8.86
N ALA A 177 -4.43 12.30 -7.54
CA ALA A 177 -3.79 13.25 -6.64
C ALA A 177 -2.30 12.98 -6.39
N PHE A 178 -1.88 11.72 -6.37
CA PHE A 178 -0.50 11.30 -6.09
C PHE A 178 0.27 10.87 -7.35
N GLY A 179 -0.44 10.49 -8.41
CA GLY A 179 0.15 10.05 -9.68
C GLY A 179 0.20 8.53 -9.84
N GLU A 180 0.89 8.10 -10.90
CA GLU A 180 0.95 6.70 -11.35
C GLU A 180 1.41 5.73 -10.24
N PRO A 181 0.79 4.54 -10.13
CA PRO A 181 1.19 3.50 -9.20
C PRO A 181 2.68 3.12 -9.35
N ALA A 182 3.39 3.12 -8.22
CA ALA A 182 4.77 2.64 -8.13
C ALA A 182 4.85 1.11 -8.06
N GLY A 183 3.82 0.46 -7.52
CA GLY A 183 3.76 -1.00 -7.45
C GLY A 183 2.59 -1.54 -6.65
N THR A 184 2.74 -2.77 -6.17
CA THR A 184 1.74 -3.44 -5.32
C THR A 184 2.36 -4.11 -4.10
N PHE A 185 1.53 -4.39 -3.08
CA PHE A 185 1.90 -5.27 -1.97
C PHE A 185 0.70 -6.07 -1.47
N GLN A 186 0.96 -7.15 -0.73
CA GLN A 186 -0.09 -7.97 -0.11
C GLN A 186 -0.11 -7.80 1.40
N TRP A 187 -1.30 -7.57 1.95
CA TRP A 187 -1.54 -7.49 3.39
C TRP A 187 -2.87 -8.17 3.75
N HIS A 188 -2.83 -9.12 4.69
CA HIS A 188 -3.98 -9.95 5.10
C HIS A 188 -4.77 -10.59 3.94
N GLY A 189 -4.08 -11.00 2.87
CA GLY A 189 -4.70 -11.62 1.69
C GLY A 189 -5.28 -10.63 0.67
N THR A 190 -5.29 -9.34 0.99
CA THR A 190 -5.71 -8.27 0.07
C THR A 190 -4.49 -7.70 -0.65
N THR A 191 -4.61 -7.49 -1.96
CA THR A 191 -3.59 -6.79 -2.75
C THR A 191 -3.89 -5.30 -2.72
N TYR A 192 -2.87 -4.50 -2.44
CA TYR A 192 -2.92 -3.05 -2.40
C TYR A 192 -2.05 -2.50 -3.53
N GLY A 193 -2.56 -1.47 -4.21
CA GLY A 193 -1.75 -0.62 -5.09
C GLY A 193 -1.16 0.51 -4.26
N TYR A 194 0.07 0.93 -4.59
CA TYR A 194 0.68 2.07 -3.92
C TYR A 194 1.42 2.99 -4.89
N THR A 195 1.53 4.24 -4.47
CA THR A 195 2.33 5.29 -5.09
C THR A 195 3.30 5.86 -4.07
N LEU A 196 4.51 6.21 -4.52
CA LEU A 196 5.56 6.82 -3.70
C LEU A 196 5.79 8.26 -4.17
N VAL A 197 5.60 9.23 -3.29
CA VAL A 197 5.81 10.66 -3.60
C VAL A 197 6.74 11.34 -2.61
N PRO A 198 7.48 12.39 -3.01
CA PRO A 198 8.33 13.13 -2.09
C PRO A 198 7.57 14.08 -1.17
N ARG A 199 6.30 14.40 -1.48
CA ARG A 199 5.49 15.38 -0.74
C ARG A 199 4.00 15.05 -0.84
N LEU A 200 3.24 15.42 0.20
CA LEU A 200 1.78 15.31 0.20
C LEU A 200 1.16 16.32 -0.79
N PRO A 201 0.17 15.92 -1.61
CA PRO A 201 -0.52 16.80 -2.54
C PRO A 201 -1.64 17.60 -1.87
N CYS A 202 -2.14 18.60 -2.59
CA CYS A 202 -3.36 19.38 -2.36
C CYS A 202 -3.43 20.27 -1.11
N PHE A 203 -3.13 19.73 0.06
CA PHE A 203 -3.49 20.34 1.34
C PHE A 203 -2.26 20.65 2.19
N PRO A 204 -2.33 21.70 3.04
CA PRO A 204 -1.26 22.01 3.98
C PRO A 204 -1.18 20.96 5.09
N ILE A 205 -0.01 20.89 5.72
CA ILE A 205 0.22 20.11 6.93
C ILE A 205 -0.30 20.88 8.15
N GLU A 206 -1.06 20.21 9.01
CA GLU A 206 -1.45 20.71 10.32
C GLU A 206 -0.22 20.67 11.25
N LYS A 207 0.11 21.84 11.83
CA LYS A 207 1.26 22.00 12.72
C LYS A 207 0.89 21.72 14.17
#